data_AF-A0A7S1CFV6-F1
#
_entry.id   AF-A0A7S1CFV6-F1
#
_cell.length_a   1.000
_cell.length_b   1.000
_cell.length_c   1.000
_cell.angle_alpha   90.00
_cell.angle_beta   90.00
_cell.angle_gamma   90.00
#
_symmetry.space_group_name_H-M   'P 1'
#
loop_
_entity.id
_entity.type
_entity.pdbx_description
1 polymer ?
#
loop_
_entity_poly.entity_id
_entity_poly.type
_entity_poly.pdbx_seq_one_letter_code
_entity_poly.pdbx_strand_id
1 'polypeptide(L)'
;RASAAASAATGAGAPLQGSFVEDFSACVGGKPSGVDWNIPLTQWGGNVNGGVNPANVACVPDADAGKTVLRLTTTGDLYNDTAGPFGVLKDGSPRPDDALFRGWAYSTYSHAHPCVSHTTPPRCNVRRVGGAITSKAVFGPGGTHLQFRMKPCKEFGVVSTVYLYNYTEHYCDTSSSACAPAYQAQCCGGQPCTDSNDVCEGTWIENLEIDVELPTSDTSVQPRAIDPQWITFHNARFSSYTALPSATHVKCGSDSPCSQEKYFTVPAEQNDGKYHTYDVWWDTRDASLGGNVTYAVDGEVVATITGANKVPAGPMHLYLAAWVPNSWAGSPLFDTCDLLVDYVRIDPM
;
A
#
# COMPACT_ATOMS: atom_id res chain seq x y z
N ARG A 1 -1.87 11.36 26.64
CA ARG A 1 -0.74 10.40 26.79
C ARG A 1 0.14 10.59 25.57
N ALA A 2 1.40 10.93 25.78
CA ALA A 2 2.31 11.43 24.75
C ALA A 2 2.54 10.40 23.63
N SER A 3 2.19 10.80 22.40
CA SER A 3 2.44 10.08 21.15
C SER A 3 3.87 10.35 20.70
N ALA A 4 4.73 9.34 20.75
CA ALA A 4 6.00 9.37 20.04
C ALA A 4 5.69 9.03 18.58
N ALA A 5 5.84 10.03 17.71
CA ALA A 5 5.71 9.91 16.28
C ALA A 5 6.63 8.79 15.76
N ALA A 6 6.05 7.81 15.08
CA ALA A 6 6.81 7.19 14.00
C ALA A 6 7.17 8.33 13.05
N SER A 7 8.42 8.35 12.62
CA SER A 7 8.85 9.18 11.50
C SER A 7 8.00 8.79 10.28
N ALA A 8 6.82 9.40 10.16
CA ALA A 8 6.34 9.85 8.87
C ALA A 8 7.53 10.58 8.24
N ALA A 9 7.72 10.46 6.94
CA ALA A 9 8.65 11.32 6.22
C ALA A 9 8.15 12.76 6.37
N THR A 10 8.44 13.40 7.50
CA THR A 10 8.10 14.78 7.82
C THR A 10 9.13 15.62 7.12
N GLY A 11 8.89 15.83 5.84
CA GLY A 11 9.69 16.70 5.00
C GLY A 11 9.14 16.60 3.60
N ALA A 12 8.35 17.61 3.20
CA ALA A 12 8.12 17.91 1.80
C ALA A 12 9.47 18.29 1.17
N GLY A 13 10.29 17.27 0.87
CA GLY A 13 11.46 17.42 0.02
C GLY A 13 10.99 17.92 -1.34
N ALA A 14 11.76 18.82 -1.95
CA ALA A 14 11.49 19.20 -3.33
C ALA A 14 11.51 17.93 -4.20
N PRO A 15 10.54 17.77 -5.13
CA PRO A 15 10.54 16.65 -6.06
C PRO A 15 11.86 16.53 -6.80
N LEU A 16 12.29 15.28 -7.00
CA LEU A 16 13.43 14.96 -7.86
C LEU A 16 13.21 15.58 -9.26
N GLN A 17 14.24 16.27 -9.77
CA GLN A 17 14.15 17.01 -11.04
C GLN A 17 14.59 16.20 -12.28
N GLY A 18 15.02 14.94 -12.10
CA GLY A 18 15.50 14.08 -13.18
C GLY A 18 14.99 12.66 -13.04
N SER A 19 15.42 11.78 -13.94
CA SER A 19 15.07 10.36 -13.90
C SER A 19 15.60 9.69 -12.64
N PHE A 20 14.78 8.86 -12.03
CA PHE A 20 15.17 7.90 -11.00
C PHE A 20 15.12 6.50 -11.59
N VAL A 21 16.24 5.77 -11.54
CA VAL A 21 16.30 4.38 -12.00
C VAL A 21 16.95 3.56 -10.91
N GLU A 22 16.26 2.54 -10.45
CA GLU A 22 16.79 1.51 -9.58
C GLU A 22 16.59 0.16 -10.26
N ASP A 23 17.70 -0.52 -10.56
CA ASP A 23 17.72 -1.82 -11.22
C ASP A 23 18.08 -2.97 -10.27
N PHE A 24 18.33 -2.65 -8.99
CA PHE A 24 18.70 -3.55 -7.90
C PHE A 24 19.95 -4.41 -8.18
N SER A 25 20.76 -4.05 -9.18
CA SER A 25 22.01 -4.75 -9.50
C SER A 25 23.11 -4.46 -8.47
N ALA A 26 23.08 -3.26 -7.86
CA ALA A 26 24.14 -2.73 -7.00
C ALA A 26 23.82 -2.81 -5.49
N CYS A 27 23.24 -3.92 -5.04
CA CYS A 27 22.88 -4.09 -3.62
C CYS A 27 24.09 -4.21 -2.69
N VAL A 28 23.96 -3.62 -1.49
CA VAL A 28 25.01 -3.61 -0.47
C VAL A 28 24.60 -4.55 0.67
N GLY A 29 25.43 -5.54 0.96
CA GLY A 29 25.14 -6.53 2.02
C GLY A 29 23.87 -7.36 1.76
N GLY A 30 23.49 -7.56 0.50
CA GLY A 30 22.28 -8.29 0.11
C GLY A 30 20.98 -7.52 0.37
N LYS A 31 21.03 -6.20 0.51
CA LYS A 31 19.88 -5.30 0.68
C LYS A 31 19.93 -4.15 -0.33
N PRO A 32 18.79 -3.54 -0.66
CA PRO A 32 18.76 -2.33 -1.49
C PRO A 32 19.56 -1.20 -0.82
N SER A 33 20.03 -0.26 -1.64
CA SER A 33 20.84 0.86 -1.20
C SER A 33 20.17 1.61 -0.04
N GLY A 34 20.85 1.65 1.11
CA GLY A 34 20.42 2.46 2.24
C GLY A 34 20.54 3.97 2.00
N VAL A 35 21.08 4.40 0.85
CA VAL A 35 21.05 5.81 0.42
C VAL A 35 19.68 6.14 -0.15
N ASP A 36 19.12 5.26 -0.97
CA ASP A 36 17.92 5.53 -1.78
C ASP A 36 16.64 4.99 -1.13
N TRP A 37 16.78 4.01 -0.24
CA TRP A 37 15.64 3.25 0.32
C TRP A 37 15.62 3.27 1.85
N ASN A 38 14.41 3.28 2.42
CA ASN A 38 14.15 2.87 3.79
C ASN A 38 13.43 1.52 3.80
N ILE A 39 13.71 0.71 4.82
CA ILE A 39 13.01 -0.56 5.07
C ILE A 39 12.10 -0.36 6.29
N PRO A 40 10.77 -0.22 6.11
CA PRO A 40 9.86 -0.02 7.23
C PRO A 40 9.74 -1.25 8.13
N LEU A 41 9.40 -1.00 9.40
CA LEU A 41 9.10 -2.04 10.41
C LEU A 41 7.61 -2.34 10.52
N THR A 42 6.75 -1.48 9.97
CA THR A 42 5.31 -1.66 9.97
C THR A 42 4.76 -1.15 8.66
N GLN A 43 3.70 -1.78 8.21
CA GLN A 43 2.92 -1.32 7.07
C GLN A 43 1.63 -0.67 7.55
N TRP A 44 0.90 -0.13 6.58
CA TRP A 44 -0.47 0.32 6.69
C TRP A 44 -1.42 -0.89 6.48
N GLY A 45 -2.67 -0.81 6.97
CA GLY A 45 -3.66 -1.91 6.86
C GLY A 45 -4.12 -2.55 8.18
N GLY A 46 -3.66 -2.05 9.33
CA GLY A 46 -4.26 -2.32 10.63
C GLY A 46 -3.82 -3.63 11.33
N ASN A 47 -4.63 -4.07 12.30
CA ASN A 47 -4.29 -5.13 13.24
C ASN A 47 -4.54 -6.55 12.72
N VAL A 48 -4.63 -6.75 11.41
CA VAL A 48 -5.05 -8.04 10.82
C VAL A 48 -3.88 -8.98 10.51
N ASN A 49 -2.69 -8.43 10.33
CA ASN A 49 -1.44 -9.15 10.00
C ASN A 49 -0.28 -8.70 10.91
N GLY A 50 0.88 -9.34 10.79
CA GLY A 50 2.12 -9.00 11.50
C GLY A 50 2.89 -7.82 10.87
N GLY A 51 2.36 -7.25 9.80
CA GLY A 51 2.94 -6.14 9.07
C GLY A 51 4.06 -6.55 8.13
N VAL A 52 5.14 -5.77 8.10
CA VAL A 52 6.34 -6.04 7.30
C VAL A 52 7.57 -6.14 8.20
N ASN A 53 8.60 -6.86 7.77
CA ASN A 53 9.81 -7.05 8.56
C ASN A 53 11.07 -6.91 7.68
N PRO A 54 12.14 -6.23 8.15
CA PRO A 54 13.38 -6.11 7.39
C PRO A 54 14.05 -7.42 7.01
N ALA A 55 13.82 -8.50 7.76
CA ALA A 55 14.31 -9.84 7.42
C ALA A 55 13.74 -10.37 6.09
N ASN A 56 12.55 -9.90 5.70
CA ASN A 56 11.86 -10.28 4.46
C ASN A 56 12.27 -9.44 3.23
N VAL A 57 13.20 -8.52 3.36
CA VAL A 57 13.73 -7.73 2.25
C VAL A 57 15.09 -8.29 1.87
N ALA A 58 15.34 -8.63 0.61
CA ALA A 58 16.67 -9.05 0.18
C ALA A 58 16.92 -8.65 -1.27
N CYS A 59 18.18 -8.60 -1.67
CA CYS A 59 18.54 -8.66 -3.08
C CYS A 59 19.11 -10.04 -3.37
N VAL A 60 18.62 -10.68 -4.42
CA VAL A 60 18.98 -12.05 -4.77
C VAL A 60 19.27 -12.19 -6.26
N PRO A 61 20.18 -13.10 -6.67
CA PRO A 61 20.30 -13.47 -8.07
C PRO A 61 18.99 -14.11 -8.57
N ASP A 62 18.52 -13.66 -9.73
CA ASP A 62 17.37 -14.24 -10.42
C ASP A 62 17.75 -14.61 -11.86
N ALA A 63 17.54 -15.88 -12.23
CA ALA A 63 17.95 -16.39 -13.52
C ALA A 63 17.12 -15.82 -14.67
N ASP A 64 15.83 -15.54 -14.44
CA ASP A 64 14.92 -15.03 -15.46
C ASP A 64 15.22 -13.56 -15.80
N ALA A 65 15.65 -12.76 -14.82
CA ALA A 65 16.16 -11.40 -15.03
C ALA A 65 17.63 -11.37 -15.51
N GLY A 66 18.39 -12.45 -15.25
CA GLY A 66 19.82 -12.52 -15.59
C GLY A 66 20.71 -11.62 -14.72
N LYS A 67 20.22 -11.18 -13.57
CA LYS A 67 20.91 -10.27 -12.65
C LYS A 67 20.41 -10.42 -11.21
N THR A 68 20.96 -9.62 -10.30
CA THR A 68 20.38 -9.42 -8.98
C THR A 68 19.12 -8.59 -9.08
N VAL A 69 18.08 -8.96 -8.32
CA VAL A 69 16.79 -8.27 -8.23
C VAL A 69 16.41 -8.07 -6.77
N LEU A 70 15.47 -7.16 -6.51
CA LEU A 70 14.85 -7.06 -5.19
C LEU A 70 13.88 -8.23 -4.97
N ARG A 71 13.94 -8.83 -3.78
CA ARG A 71 12.99 -9.83 -3.29
C ARG A 71 12.32 -9.33 -2.02
N LEU A 72 11.00 -9.37 -2.03
CA LEU A 72 10.14 -9.09 -0.88
C LEU A 72 9.38 -10.38 -0.54
N THR A 73 9.82 -11.05 0.51
CA THR A 73 9.24 -12.32 0.98
C THR A 73 8.04 -12.04 1.88
N THR A 74 7.00 -12.86 1.75
CA THR A 74 5.85 -12.88 2.66
C THR A 74 5.70 -14.27 3.25
N THR A 75 5.40 -14.34 4.55
CA THR A 75 5.10 -15.58 5.27
C THR A 75 3.58 -15.73 5.45
N GLY A 76 3.06 -16.93 5.22
CA GLY A 76 1.64 -17.27 5.30
C GLY A 76 1.29 -18.10 6.54
N ASP A 77 0.13 -18.73 6.50
CA ASP A 77 -0.42 -19.49 7.63
C ASP A 77 0.29 -20.82 7.91
N LEU A 78 0.97 -21.36 6.89
CA LEU A 78 1.74 -22.60 7.02
C LEU A 78 3.17 -22.35 7.49
N TYR A 79 3.56 -21.08 7.64
CA TYR A 79 4.89 -20.69 8.10
C TYR A 79 5.14 -21.18 9.52
N ASN A 80 6.03 -22.17 9.65
CA ASN A 80 6.25 -22.88 10.90
C ASN A 80 7.58 -22.57 11.60
N ASP A 81 8.48 -21.79 10.96
CA ASP A 81 9.77 -21.45 11.55
C ASP A 81 9.60 -20.76 12.91
N THR A 82 10.48 -21.12 13.83
CA THR A 82 10.53 -20.60 15.18
C THR A 82 11.51 -19.43 15.32
N ALA A 83 12.40 -19.24 14.35
CA ALA A 83 13.34 -18.13 14.31
C ALA A 83 12.73 -16.83 13.75
N GLY A 84 11.57 -16.90 13.10
CA GLY A 84 10.90 -15.76 12.46
C GLY A 84 11.32 -15.57 11.00
N PRO A 85 10.68 -14.62 10.29
CA PRO A 85 10.28 -13.34 10.87
C PRO A 85 8.94 -13.35 11.60
N PHE A 86 8.85 -12.43 12.56
CA PHE A 86 7.64 -12.16 13.32
C PHE A 86 7.23 -10.69 13.19
N GLY A 87 5.95 -10.46 13.35
CA GLY A 87 5.39 -9.11 13.30
C GLY A 87 5.89 -8.26 14.46
N VAL A 88 6.04 -6.98 14.18
CA VAL A 88 6.40 -5.96 15.17
C VAL A 88 5.34 -4.87 15.19
N LEU A 89 5.16 -4.24 16.34
CA LEU A 89 4.30 -3.08 16.51
C LEU A 89 4.96 -1.83 15.90
N LYS A 90 4.18 -0.75 15.76
CA LYS A 90 4.65 0.53 15.20
C LYS A 90 5.84 1.14 15.97
N ASP A 91 5.98 0.84 17.26
CA ASP A 91 7.10 1.25 18.10
C ASP A 91 8.33 0.32 18.00
N GLY A 92 8.27 -0.69 17.13
CA GLY A 92 9.32 -1.69 16.92
C GLY A 92 9.32 -2.82 17.95
N SER A 93 8.44 -2.80 18.94
CA SER A 93 8.33 -3.90 19.90
C SER A 93 7.71 -5.15 19.26
N PRO A 94 8.01 -6.37 19.75
CA PRO A 94 7.41 -7.59 19.21
C PRO A 94 5.89 -7.56 19.34
N ARG A 95 5.18 -8.01 18.31
CA ARG A 95 3.74 -8.17 18.37
C ARG A 95 3.38 -9.29 19.36
N PRO A 96 2.44 -9.07 20.30
CA PRO A 96 2.04 -10.10 21.25
C PRO A 96 1.42 -11.33 20.57
N ASP A 97 1.71 -12.52 21.08
CA ASP A 97 1.17 -13.79 20.55
C ASP A 97 -0.36 -13.86 20.66
N ASP A 98 -0.94 -13.21 21.66
CA ASP A 98 -2.38 -13.11 21.92
C ASP A 98 -3.04 -11.93 21.21
N ALA A 99 -2.29 -11.17 20.39
CA ALA A 99 -2.84 -10.05 19.63
C ALA A 99 -3.98 -10.56 18.76
N LEU A 100 -5.21 -10.21 19.15
CA LEU A 100 -6.42 -10.75 18.54
C LEU A 100 -6.40 -10.58 17.02
N PHE A 101 -6.73 -11.67 16.33
CA PHE A 101 -7.10 -11.66 14.92
C PHE A 101 -8.44 -10.93 14.78
N ARG A 102 -8.40 -9.60 14.73
CA ARG A 102 -9.59 -8.77 14.63
C ARG A 102 -9.83 -8.40 13.18
N GLY A 103 -11.04 -8.67 12.71
CA GLY A 103 -11.55 -8.03 11.51
C GLY A 103 -11.24 -8.73 10.20
N TRP A 104 -10.80 -10.00 10.17
CA TRP A 104 -10.77 -10.76 8.91
C TRP A 104 -12.16 -10.76 8.28
N ALA A 105 -12.29 -10.07 7.16
CA ALA A 105 -13.60 -9.62 6.69
C ALA A 105 -14.47 -10.78 6.15
N TYR A 106 -13.88 -11.93 5.82
CA TYR A 106 -14.63 -13.06 5.29
C TYR A 106 -15.05 -14.05 6.40
N SER A 107 -16.33 -13.99 6.78
CA SER A 107 -16.90 -14.70 7.95
C SER A 107 -16.85 -16.23 7.85
N THR A 108 -16.93 -16.81 6.65
CA THR A 108 -16.83 -18.27 6.46
C THR A 108 -15.40 -18.79 6.58
N TYR A 109 -14.38 -17.93 6.43
CA TYR A 109 -12.99 -18.25 6.75
C TYR A 109 -12.80 -18.47 8.26
N SER A 110 -13.65 -17.91 9.11
CA SER A 110 -13.47 -17.93 10.57
C SER A 110 -13.84 -19.25 11.26
N HIS A 111 -14.45 -20.23 10.60
CA HIS A 111 -15.02 -21.41 11.31
C HIS A 111 -14.23 -22.72 11.17
N ALA A 112 -13.24 -22.80 10.27
CA ALA A 112 -12.46 -24.04 10.04
C ALA A 112 -10.95 -23.80 9.86
N HIS A 113 -10.46 -22.59 10.13
CA HIS A 113 -9.10 -22.21 9.78
C HIS A 113 -8.07 -22.57 10.87
N PRO A 114 -6.86 -23.06 10.53
CA PRO A 114 -5.78 -23.35 11.48
C PRO A 114 -5.49 -22.22 12.47
N CYS A 115 -5.69 -20.98 12.04
CA CYS A 115 -5.43 -19.76 12.82
C CYS A 115 -6.53 -19.37 13.83
N VAL A 116 -7.71 -20.00 13.80
CA VAL A 116 -8.84 -19.67 14.70
C VAL A 116 -8.75 -20.46 16.01
N SER A 117 -8.04 -21.59 16.02
CA SER A 117 -7.74 -22.35 17.22
C SER A 117 -6.68 -21.63 18.05
N HIS A 118 -7.08 -20.61 18.81
CA HIS A 118 -6.24 -19.87 19.77
C HIS A 118 -5.51 -20.76 20.82
N THR A 119 -5.81 -22.05 20.85
CA THR A 119 -5.32 -23.02 21.84
C THR A 119 -4.12 -23.84 21.36
N THR A 120 -3.75 -23.77 20.08
CA THR A 120 -2.63 -24.55 19.51
C THR A 120 -1.95 -23.73 18.41
N PRO A 121 -0.61 -23.73 18.26
CA PRO A 121 0.05 -23.22 17.06
C PRO A 121 -0.66 -23.70 15.78
N PRO A 122 -0.88 -22.83 14.77
CA PRO A 122 -0.03 -21.69 14.41
C PRO A 122 -0.55 -20.28 14.81
N ARG A 123 0.40 -19.41 15.18
CA ARG A 123 0.21 -18.02 15.59
C ARG A 123 0.16 -17.07 14.39
N CYS A 124 -0.86 -17.20 13.56
CA CYS A 124 -0.89 -16.53 12.25
C CYS A 124 -0.89 -14.99 12.33
N ASN A 125 -1.44 -14.42 13.41
CA ASN A 125 -1.44 -12.98 13.71
C ASN A 125 -0.02 -12.37 13.78
N VAL A 126 0.98 -13.12 14.24
CA VAL A 126 2.39 -12.67 14.32
C VAL A 126 3.25 -13.23 13.20
N ARG A 127 2.75 -14.22 12.45
CA ARG A 127 3.50 -14.93 11.40
C ARG A 127 3.13 -14.52 9.98
N ARG A 128 2.00 -13.82 9.76
CA ARG A 128 1.69 -13.19 8.48
C ARG A 128 2.51 -11.91 8.33
N VAL A 129 3.70 -12.02 7.78
CA VAL A 129 4.66 -10.92 7.74
C VAL A 129 5.19 -10.76 6.32
N GLY A 130 5.02 -9.57 5.78
CA GLY A 130 5.49 -9.20 4.45
C GLY A 130 6.88 -8.60 4.43
N GLY A 131 7.28 -8.10 3.27
CA GLY A 131 8.48 -7.31 3.04
C GLY A 131 8.11 -6.03 2.29
N ALA A 132 8.77 -4.92 2.62
CA ALA A 132 8.53 -3.65 1.95
C ALA A 132 9.76 -2.76 1.93
N ILE A 133 9.80 -1.82 0.99
CA ILE A 133 10.75 -0.70 0.95
C ILE A 133 10.06 0.58 0.51
N THR A 134 10.64 1.71 0.89
CA THR A 134 10.17 3.07 0.54
C THR A 134 11.29 3.91 0.00
N SER A 135 11.04 4.69 -1.04
CA SER A 135 12.02 5.62 -1.57
C SER A 135 12.25 6.76 -0.59
N LYS A 136 13.50 7.20 -0.46
CA LYS A 136 13.82 8.49 0.17
C LYS A 136 13.57 9.66 -0.76
N ALA A 137 13.70 9.42 -2.06
CA ALA A 137 13.31 10.39 -3.09
C ALA A 137 11.79 10.60 -3.07
N VAL A 138 11.39 11.82 -3.45
CA VAL A 138 10.00 12.25 -3.60
C VAL A 138 9.79 12.64 -5.05
N PHE A 139 8.64 12.29 -5.62
CA PHE A 139 8.28 12.47 -7.02
C PHE A 139 7.11 13.44 -7.14
N GLY A 140 7.13 14.26 -8.18
CA GLY A 140 6.19 15.36 -8.34
C GLY A 140 5.06 15.06 -9.34
N PRO A 141 3.95 15.81 -9.28
CA PRO A 141 2.77 15.63 -10.14
C PRO A 141 2.89 16.21 -11.57
N GLY A 142 3.99 16.92 -11.87
CA GLY A 142 4.17 17.77 -13.06
C GLY A 142 4.34 17.04 -14.39
N GLY A 143 3.78 15.84 -14.53
CA GLY A 143 4.08 14.88 -15.57
C GLY A 143 5.17 13.92 -15.10
N THR A 144 4.76 12.75 -14.65
CA THR A 144 5.63 11.68 -14.17
C THR A 144 5.21 10.35 -14.79
N HIS A 145 6.16 9.62 -15.35
CA HIS A 145 5.97 8.25 -15.81
C HIS A 145 6.72 7.31 -14.88
N LEU A 146 5.97 6.54 -14.08
CA LEU A 146 6.48 5.43 -13.30
C LEU A 146 6.34 4.16 -14.15
N GLN A 147 7.45 3.49 -14.42
CA GLN A 147 7.49 2.17 -15.01
C GLN A 147 8.18 1.21 -14.04
N PHE A 148 7.62 0.03 -13.85
CA PHE A 148 8.26 -1.00 -13.06
C PHE A 148 8.00 -2.38 -13.65
N ARG A 149 8.94 -3.29 -13.40
CA ARG A 149 8.85 -4.67 -13.84
C ARG A 149 8.98 -5.59 -12.65
N MET A 150 7.97 -6.42 -12.42
CA MET A 150 7.91 -7.32 -11.27
C MET A 150 7.34 -8.69 -11.64
N LYS A 151 7.74 -9.70 -10.88
CA LYS A 151 7.19 -11.05 -10.88
C LYS A 151 6.40 -11.21 -9.57
N PRO A 152 5.06 -11.08 -9.61
CA PRO A 152 4.21 -11.12 -8.42
C PRO A 152 4.34 -12.41 -7.62
N CYS A 153 4.02 -12.31 -6.33
CA CYS A 153 3.78 -13.50 -5.51
C CYS A 153 2.66 -14.34 -6.13
N LYS A 154 2.87 -15.65 -6.26
CA LYS A 154 1.91 -16.56 -6.89
C LYS A 154 0.77 -17.04 -5.98
N GLU A 155 0.91 -16.83 -4.68
CA GLU A 155 0.00 -17.33 -3.65
C GLU A 155 -1.10 -16.31 -3.35
N PHE A 156 -2.33 -16.78 -3.20
CA PHE A 156 -3.42 -15.94 -2.69
C PHE A 156 -3.18 -15.54 -1.24
N GLY A 157 -3.86 -14.46 -0.82
CA GLY A 157 -3.72 -13.87 0.49
C GLY A 157 -2.53 -12.92 0.64
N VAL A 158 -1.73 -12.74 -0.42
CA VAL A 158 -0.68 -11.72 -0.49
C VAL A 158 -1.00 -10.74 -1.59
N VAL A 159 -0.89 -9.45 -1.29
CA VAL A 159 -0.90 -8.37 -2.27
C VAL A 159 0.53 -8.09 -2.67
N SER A 160 0.82 -8.22 -3.96
CA SER A 160 1.96 -7.56 -4.58
C SER A 160 1.54 -6.14 -4.95
N THR A 161 2.21 -5.14 -4.36
CA THR A 161 1.84 -3.74 -4.55
C THR A 161 3.04 -2.85 -4.85
N VAL A 162 2.79 -1.89 -5.73
CA VAL A 162 3.61 -0.71 -5.92
C VAL A 162 2.68 0.48 -5.86
N TYR A 163 3.00 1.46 -5.02
CA TYR A 163 2.19 2.68 -4.92
C TYR A 163 3.04 3.92 -4.68
N LEU A 164 2.54 5.05 -5.14
CA LEU A 164 3.04 6.36 -4.75
C LEU A 164 2.18 6.84 -3.57
N TYR A 165 2.78 7.43 -2.54
CA TYR A 165 2.02 7.97 -1.41
C TYR A 165 2.60 9.24 -0.80
N ASN A 166 1.73 10.04 -0.18
CA ASN A 166 2.06 11.03 0.82
C ASN A 166 0.89 11.18 1.79
N TYR A 167 1.14 10.85 3.05
CA TYR A 167 0.16 10.93 4.12
C TYR A 167 0.50 12.09 5.06
N THR A 168 -0.42 13.02 5.22
CA THR A 168 -0.33 14.07 6.24
C THR A 168 -1.46 13.89 7.25
N GLU A 169 -1.11 13.59 8.49
CA GLU A 169 -2.08 13.63 9.60
C GLU A 169 -2.23 15.07 10.11
N HIS A 170 -3.46 15.57 10.07
CA HIS A 170 -3.84 16.85 10.62
C HIS A 170 -4.66 16.63 11.89
N TYR A 171 -4.24 17.26 12.99
CA TYR A 171 -4.92 17.16 14.27
C TYR A 171 -5.68 18.44 14.61
N CYS A 172 -6.71 18.27 15.42
CA CYS A 172 -7.48 19.36 16.01
C CYS A 172 -7.87 18.99 17.44
N ASP A 173 -7.64 19.92 18.36
CA ASP A 173 -8.20 19.88 19.69
C ASP A 173 -9.25 20.99 19.79
N THR A 174 -10.52 20.60 19.64
CA THR A 174 -11.66 21.52 19.71
C THR A 174 -11.80 22.20 21.08
N SER A 175 -11.29 21.57 22.15
CA SER A 175 -11.36 22.13 23.51
C SER A 175 -10.42 23.31 23.71
N SER A 176 -9.31 23.36 22.97
CA SER A 176 -8.34 24.46 22.98
C SER A 176 -8.41 25.33 21.72
N SER A 177 -9.31 25.01 20.78
CA SER A 177 -9.37 25.60 19.43
C SER A 177 -8.04 25.51 18.66
N ALA A 178 -7.15 24.60 19.05
CA ALA A 178 -5.86 24.39 18.41
C ALA A 178 -6.02 23.39 17.26
N CYS A 179 -6.33 23.90 16.08
CA CYS A 179 -6.56 23.09 14.89
C CYS A 179 -5.70 23.59 13.74
N ALA A 180 -5.10 22.66 12.99
CA ALA A 180 -4.34 23.02 11.80
C ALA A 180 -5.25 23.74 10.78
N PRO A 181 -4.77 24.74 10.02
CA PRO A 181 -5.61 25.43 9.02
C PRO A 181 -6.23 24.47 8.00
N ALA A 182 -5.47 23.46 7.55
CA ALA A 182 -5.96 22.44 6.64
C ALA A 182 -7.07 21.57 7.28
N TYR A 183 -6.95 21.27 8.58
CA TYR A 183 -8.01 20.62 9.34
C TYR A 183 -9.27 21.50 9.39
N GLN A 184 -9.16 22.78 9.76
CA GLN A 184 -10.31 23.69 9.85
C GLN A 184 -11.04 23.82 8.51
N ALA A 185 -10.28 23.97 7.42
CA ALA A 185 -10.82 24.02 6.07
C ALA A 185 -11.64 22.76 5.75
N GLN A 186 -11.10 21.59 6.05
CA GLN A 186 -11.71 20.32 5.64
C GLN A 186 -12.82 19.86 6.59
N CYS A 187 -12.61 19.98 7.89
CA CYS A 187 -13.41 19.34 8.93
C CYS A 187 -14.40 20.28 9.61
N CYS A 188 -14.25 21.59 9.43
CA CYS A 188 -15.07 22.60 10.13
C CYS A 188 -15.66 23.65 9.17
N GLY A 189 -15.64 23.37 7.86
CA GLY A 189 -16.19 24.27 6.82
C GLY A 189 -15.45 25.60 6.71
N GLY A 190 -14.16 25.62 7.05
CA GLY A 190 -13.33 26.83 7.06
C GLY A 190 -13.61 27.79 8.23
N GLN A 191 -14.40 27.36 9.22
CA GLN A 191 -14.64 28.10 10.46
C GLN A 191 -13.77 27.54 11.60
N PRO A 192 -13.59 28.29 12.70
CA PRO A 192 -13.02 27.73 13.93
C PRO A 192 -13.78 26.45 14.33
N CYS A 193 -13.03 25.39 14.63
CA CYS A 193 -13.60 24.11 15.00
C CYS A 193 -14.18 24.15 16.42
N THR A 194 -15.37 23.58 16.57
CA THR A 194 -16.09 23.32 17.82
C THR A 194 -16.58 21.89 17.80
N ASP A 195 -16.91 21.33 18.97
CA ASP A 195 -17.48 19.97 19.06
C ASP A 195 -18.75 19.79 18.21
N SER A 196 -19.47 20.89 17.91
CA SER A 196 -20.71 20.85 17.13
C SER A 196 -20.50 20.90 15.61
N ASN A 197 -19.32 21.35 15.14
CA ASN A 197 -19.04 21.49 13.71
C ASN A 197 -17.83 20.68 13.24
N ASP A 198 -17.07 20.07 14.14
CA ASP A 198 -15.97 19.18 13.81
C ASP A 198 -16.52 17.86 13.28
N VAL A 199 -16.52 17.74 11.95
CA VAL A 199 -16.92 16.50 11.32
C VAL A 199 -15.79 15.49 11.29
N CYS A 200 -14.56 15.75 11.71
CA CYS A 200 -13.47 14.77 11.63
C CYS A 200 -13.04 14.20 13.00
N GLU A 201 -13.74 14.57 14.08
CA GLU A 201 -13.54 14.02 15.43
C GLU A 201 -12.08 14.05 15.92
N GLY A 202 -11.42 15.19 15.71
CA GLY A 202 -10.06 15.50 16.12
C GLY A 202 -8.92 15.02 15.21
N THR A 203 -9.16 14.21 14.15
CA THR A 203 -8.09 13.78 13.22
C THR A 203 -8.54 13.65 11.77
N TRP A 204 -7.79 14.27 10.85
CA TRP A 204 -7.97 14.14 9.40
C TRP A 204 -6.69 13.68 8.73
N ILE A 205 -6.81 12.80 7.75
CA ILE A 205 -5.67 12.28 6.97
C ILE A 205 -5.81 12.78 5.54
N GLU A 206 -4.92 13.68 5.15
CA GLU A 206 -4.65 13.95 3.75
C GLU A 206 -3.94 12.71 3.20
N ASN A 207 -4.56 12.02 2.24
CA ASN A 207 -3.99 10.84 1.62
C ASN A 207 -3.83 11.08 0.12
N LEU A 208 -2.61 11.41 -0.28
CA LEU A 208 -2.23 11.36 -1.68
C LEU A 208 -1.71 9.97 -1.97
N GLU A 209 -2.39 9.21 -2.83
CA GLU A 209 -1.99 7.83 -3.11
C GLU A 209 -2.36 7.42 -4.55
N ILE A 210 -1.49 6.66 -5.19
CA ILE A 210 -1.69 6.04 -6.52
C ILE A 210 -1.20 4.61 -6.45
N ASP A 211 -2.08 3.64 -6.70
CA ASP A 211 -1.81 2.23 -6.42
C ASP A 211 -1.88 1.33 -7.64
N VAL A 212 -1.01 0.33 -7.61
CA VAL A 212 -1.14 -0.91 -8.38
C VAL A 212 -1.12 -2.07 -7.39
N GLU A 213 -2.24 -2.78 -7.27
CA GLU A 213 -2.39 -3.89 -6.31
C GLU A 213 -3.01 -5.12 -6.96
N LEU A 214 -2.42 -6.29 -6.69
CA LEU A 214 -2.94 -7.57 -7.14
C LEU A 214 -2.55 -8.71 -6.17
N PRO A 215 -3.34 -9.79 -6.09
CA PRO A 215 -4.61 -10.03 -6.77
C PRO A 215 -5.78 -9.31 -6.09
N THR A 216 -6.92 -9.24 -6.77
CA THR A 216 -8.18 -8.73 -6.21
C THR A 216 -9.39 -9.41 -6.86
N SER A 217 -10.59 -9.11 -6.38
CA SER A 217 -11.85 -9.32 -7.09
C SER A 217 -11.97 -8.41 -8.33
N ASP A 218 -13.02 -8.60 -9.13
CA ASP A 218 -13.42 -7.69 -10.21
C ASP A 218 -14.36 -6.55 -9.74
N THR A 219 -14.55 -6.38 -8.43
CA THR A 219 -15.46 -5.36 -7.88
C THR A 219 -15.16 -4.99 -6.42
N SER A 220 -15.42 -3.75 -6.02
CA SER A 220 -15.42 -3.31 -4.61
C SER A 220 -16.69 -3.71 -3.83
N VAL A 221 -17.70 -4.30 -4.49
CA VAL A 221 -19.00 -4.57 -3.84
C VAL A 221 -18.93 -5.81 -2.94
N GLN A 222 -19.27 -5.63 -1.67
CA GLN A 222 -19.37 -6.70 -0.69
C GLN A 222 -20.61 -7.59 -0.93
N PRO A 223 -20.54 -8.92 -0.69
CA PRO A 223 -19.38 -9.65 -0.16
C PRO A 223 -18.37 -10.07 -1.24
N ARG A 224 -18.68 -9.85 -2.53
CA ARG A 224 -17.86 -10.31 -3.66
C ARG A 224 -16.42 -9.79 -3.62
N ALA A 225 -16.23 -8.57 -3.13
CA ALA A 225 -14.92 -7.92 -3.01
C ALA A 225 -13.91 -8.64 -2.09
N ILE A 226 -14.39 -9.45 -1.14
CA ILE A 226 -13.54 -10.12 -0.15
C ILE A 226 -13.69 -11.64 -0.18
N ASP A 227 -14.54 -12.16 -1.06
CA ASP A 227 -14.79 -13.58 -1.15
C ASP A 227 -13.72 -14.23 -2.03
N PRO A 228 -12.90 -15.16 -1.48
CA PRO A 228 -11.80 -15.79 -2.20
C PRO A 228 -12.18 -16.45 -3.53
N GLN A 229 -13.43 -16.86 -3.73
CA GLN A 229 -13.85 -17.47 -5.00
C GLN A 229 -13.82 -16.51 -6.19
N TRP A 230 -13.83 -15.19 -5.93
CA TRP A 230 -13.84 -14.15 -6.95
C TRP A 230 -12.51 -13.43 -7.12
N ILE A 231 -11.53 -13.78 -6.28
CA ILE A 231 -10.21 -13.15 -6.28
C ILE A 231 -9.34 -13.90 -7.29
N THR A 232 -8.75 -13.17 -8.23
CA THR A 232 -7.91 -13.75 -9.29
C THR A 232 -6.71 -12.86 -9.55
N PHE A 233 -5.62 -13.46 -10.02
CA PHE A 233 -4.46 -12.72 -10.55
C PHE A 233 -4.68 -12.17 -11.96
N HIS A 234 -5.87 -12.41 -12.54
CA HIS A 234 -6.31 -11.75 -13.76
C HIS A 234 -6.96 -10.39 -13.45
N ASN A 235 -7.21 -10.07 -12.17
CA ASN A 235 -7.75 -8.78 -11.76
C ASN A 235 -6.71 -8.01 -10.93
N ALA A 236 -6.63 -6.72 -11.20
CA ALA A 236 -5.84 -5.75 -10.43
C ALA A 236 -6.74 -4.62 -9.93
N ARG A 237 -6.38 -4.08 -8.77
CA ARG A 237 -6.96 -2.87 -8.18
C ARG A 237 -6.00 -1.73 -8.47
N PHE A 238 -6.50 -0.78 -9.25
CA PHE A 238 -5.83 0.48 -9.51
C PHE A 238 -6.60 1.57 -8.76
N SER A 239 -5.91 2.37 -7.97
CA SER A 239 -6.59 3.42 -7.22
C SER A 239 -5.81 4.71 -7.20
N SER A 240 -6.56 5.79 -7.04
CA SER A 240 -6.03 7.13 -6.86
C SER A 240 -6.84 7.80 -5.77
N TYR A 241 -6.16 8.33 -4.75
CA TYR A 241 -6.76 8.98 -3.59
C TYR A 241 -6.16 10.37 -3.40
N THR A 242 -6.99 11.33 -3.01
CA THR A 242 -6.54 12.61 -2.43
C THR A 242 -6.91 12.73 -0.95
N ALA A 243 -7.77 11.83 -0.44
CA ALA A 243 -8.07 11.65 0.97
C ALA A 243 -8.66 10.25 1.24
N LEU A 244 -8.53 9.75 2.47
CA LEU A 244 -9.20 8.52 2.93
C LEU A 244 -10.36 8.83 3.86
N PRO A 245 -11.53 8.17 3.68
CA PRO A 245 -12.57 8.12 4.70
C PRO A 245 -12.02 7.64 6.05
N SER A 246 -12.04 8.47 7.09
CA SER A 246 -12.05 7.97 8.46
C SER A 246 -13.35 7.19 8.65
N ALA A 247 -13.32 6.15 9.48
CA ALA A 247 -14.41 5.18 9.64
C ALA A 247 -15.76 5.79 10.06
N THR A 248 -15.80 7.07 10.41
CA THR A 248 -17.01 7.83 10.67
C THR A 248 -17.16 9.07 9.78
N HIS A 249 -16.12 9.60 9.16
CA HIS A 249 -16.22 10.90 8.49
C HIS A 249 -15.15 11.23 7.46
N VAL A 250 -15.48 11.19 6.15
CA VAL A 250 -14.84 12.12 5.20
C VAL A 250 -15.85 12.74 4.27
N LYS A 251 -15.72 14.07 4.21
CA LYS A 251 -16.42 14.99 3.33
C LYS A 251 -15.73 15.11 1.98
N CYS A 252 -15.41 13.98 1.36
CA CYS A 252 -15.68 13.90 -0.07
C CYS A 252 -17.19 14.10 -0.09
N GLY A 253 -17.68 15.25 -0.56
CA GLY A 253 -19.12 15.49 -0.52
C GLY A 253 -19.83 14.24 -1.06
N SER A 254 -21.05 13.94 -0.60
CA SER A 254 -21.84 12.80 -1.10
C SER A 254 -21.85 12.70 -2.64
N ASP A 255 -21.55 13.82 -3.31
CA ASP A 255 -21.59 14.01 -4.75
C ASP A 255 -20.21 14.15 -5.42
N SER A 256 -19.08 14.12 -4.69
CA SER A 256 -17.73 14.21 -5.27
C SER A 256 -16.72 13.33 -4.51
N PRO A 257 -16.38 12.13 -5.02
CA PRO A 257 -15.46 11.22 -4.35
C PRO A 257 -14.02 11.73 -4.40
N CYS A 258 -13.29 11.66 -3.28
CA CYS A 258 -11.85 12.01 -3.22
C CYS A 258 -10.95 10.85 -3.61
N SER A 259 -11.54 9.78 -4.10
CA SER A 259 -10.83 8.62 -4.56
C SER A 259 -11.56 7.99 -5.73
N GLN A 260 -10.83 7.21 -6.49
CA GLN A 260 -11.43 6.29 -7.43
C GLN A 260 -10.66 5.00 -7.40
N GLU A 261 -11.38 3.92 -7.11
CA GLU A 261 -10.88 2.57 -7.24
C GLU A 261 -11.40 1.96 -8.53
N LYS A 262 -10.54 1.21 -9.18
CA LYS A 262 -10.78 0.61 -10.46
C LYS A 262 -10.33 -0.85 -10.39
N TYR A 263 -11.31 -1.74 -10.33
CA TYR A 263 -11.12 -3.18 -10.37
C TYR A 263 -11.19 -3.58 -11.84
N PHE A 264 -10.06 -3.99 -12.41
CA PHE A 264 -9.96 -4.28 -13.84
C PHE A 264 -9.33 -5.62 -14.09
N THR A 265 -9.82 -6.28 -15.13
CA THR A 265 -9.17 -7.44 -15.72
C THR A 265 -7.97 -6.98 -16.55
N VAL A 266 -6.79 -7.47 -16.21
CA VAL A 266 -5.54 -7.20 -16.94
C VAL A 266 -5.37 -8.20 -18.09
N PRO A 267 -4.41 -8.04 -19.02
CA PRO A 267 -4.38 -8.86 -20.25
C PRO A 267 -4.11 -10.35 -20.04
N ALA A 268 -3.48 -10.72 -18.91
CA ALA A 268 -3.14 -12.10 -18.57
C ALA A 268 -3.10 -12.29 -17.05
N GLU A 269 -3.16 -13.56 -16.59
CA GLU A 269 -2.89 -13.89 -15.20
C GLU A 269 -1.46 -13.49 -14.81
N GLN A 270 -1.33 -12.74 -13.72
CA GLN A 270 -0.06 -12.14 -13.30
C GLN A 270 0.76 -13.03 -12.34
N ASN A 271 0.21 -14.17 -11.89
CA ASN A 271 0.92 -15.17 -11.09
C ASN A 271 1.51 -16.31 -11.93
N ASP A 272 1.77 -16.08 -13.22
CA ASP A 272 2.22 -17.11 -14.17
C ASP A 272 3.72 -17.46 -14.04
N GLY A 273 4.41 -16.89 -13.06
CA GLY A 273 5.84 -17.07 -12.80
C GLY A 273 6.75 -16.19 -13.68
N LYS A 274 6.20 -15.27 -14.48
CA LYS A 274 6.97 -14.36 -15.33
C LYS A 274 6.99 -12.94 -14.78
N TYR A 275 7.90 -12.14 -15.32
CA TYR A 275 7.91 -10.71 -15.09
C TYR A 275 6.90 -10.02 -16.00
N HIS A 276 6.08 -9.16 -15.40
CA HIS A 276 5.16 -8.26 -16.06
C HIS A 276 5.63 -6.82 -15.92
N THR A 277 5.31 -5.99 -16.90
CA THR A 277 5.62 -4.55 -16.89
C THR A 277 4.38 -3.76 -16.58
N TYR A 278 4.51 -2.77 -15.71
CA TYR A 278 3.44 -1.89 -15.31
C TYR A 278 3.88 -0.45 -15.55
N ASP A 279 3.00 0.33 -16.15
CA ASP A 279 3.22 1.74 -16.42
C ASP A 279 2.12 2.57 -15.75
N VAL A 280 2.54 3.66 -15.12
CA VAL A 280 1.67 4.64 -14.48
C VAL A 280 2.09 6.02 -14.97
N TRP A 281 1.24 6.65 -15.78
CA TRP A 281 1.41 8.04 -16.19
C TRP A 281 0.57 8.93 -15.27
N TRP A 282 1.24 9.77 -14.49
CA TRP A 282 0.65 10.72 -13.55
C TRP A 282 0.90 12.14 -14.06
N ASP A 283 -0.15 12.81 -14.52
CA ASP A 283 -0.04 14.14 -15.12
C ASP A 283 -1.12 15.08 -14.57
N THR A 284 -0.71 16.13 -13.86
CA THR A 284 -1.63 17.16 -13.34
C THR A 284 -1.65 18.44 -14.16
N ARG A 285 -1.00 18.49 -15.33
CA ARG A 285 -0.87 19.70 -16.15
C ARG A 285 -2.11 19.99 -16.97
N ASP A 286 -2.90 18.96 -17.31
CA ASP A 286 -4.17 19.14 -18.01
C ASP A 286 -5.27 19.64 -17.06
N ALA A 287 -5.40 20.97 -16.99
CA ALA A 287 -6.41 21.64 -16.20
C ALA A 287 -7.85 21.30 -16.64
N SER A 288 -8.07 20.89 -17.90
CA SER A 288 -9.40 20.53 -18.39
C SER A 288 -9.91 19.20 -17.82
N LEU A 289 -8.98 18.30 -17.48
CA LEU A 289 -9.25 17.02 -16.82
C LEU A 289 -9.15 17.10 -15.29
N GLY A 290 -8.55 18.17 -14.76
CA GLY A 290 -8.15 18.23 -13.36
C GLY A 290 -7.07 17.19 -13.04
N GLY A 291 -6.19 16.91 -14.02
CA GLY A 291 -5.20 15.84 -13.95
C GLY A 291 -5.71 14.46 -14.38
N ASN A 292 -4.76 13.57 -14.65
CA ASN A 292 -5.00 12.18 -15.00
C ASN A 292 -3.96 11.23 -14.39
N VAL A 293 -4.40 9.99 -14.13
CA VAL A 293 -3.55 8.83 -13.87
C VAL A 293 -3.96 7.72 -14.83
N THR A 294 -3.04 7.30 -15.70
CA THR A 294 -3.26 6.22 -16.66
C THR A 294 -2.39 5.03 -16.30
N TYR A 295 -2.98 3.83 -16.35
CA TYR A 295 -2.33 2.57 -16.02
C TYR A 295 -2.25 1.70 -17.26
N ALA A 296 -1.09 1.10 -17.51
CA ALA A 296 -0.94 0.00 -18.46
C ALA A 296 -0.27 -1.21 -17.82
N VAL A 297 -0.61 -2.39 -18.33
CA VAL A 297 0.00 -3.66 -17.98
C VAL A 297 0.44 -4.34 -19.26
N ASP A 298 1.71 -4.73 -19.33
CA ASP A 298 2.34 -5.36 -20.49
C ASP A 298 2.11 -4.59 -21.81
N GLY A 299 2.10 -3.27 -21.72
CA GLY A 299 1.91 -2.35 -22.86
C GLY A 299 0.45 -2.05 -23.22
N GLU A 300 -0.53 -2.65 -22.53
CA GLU A 300 -1.95 -2.38 -22.75
C GLU A 300 -2.52 -1.43 -21.69
N VAL A 301 -3.12 -0.32 -22.11
CA VAL A 301 -3.82 0.60 -21.20
C VAL A 301 -5.06 -0.08 -20.63
N VAL A 302 -5.10 -0.24 -19.31
CA VAL A 302 -6.19 -0.94 -18.60
C VAL A 302 -7.11 0.01 -17.84
N ALA A 303 -6.62 1.19 -17.44
CA ALA A 303 -7.40 2.13 -16.67
C ALA A 303 -6.92 3.57 -16.85
N THR A 304 -7.87 4.52 -16.75
CA THR A 304 -7.57 5.94 -16.58
C THR A 304 -8.49 6.52 -15.52
N ILE A 305 -7.92 7.31 -14.61
CA ILE A 305 -8.61 8.09 -13.59
C ILE A 305 -8.36 9.57 -13.87
N THR A 306 -9.42 10.39 -13.84
CA THR A 306 -9.33 11.85 -14.03
C THR A 306 -10.11 12.58 -12.95
N GLY A 307 -9.74 13.84 -12.71
CA GLY A 307 -10.45 14.77 -11.83
C GLY A 307 -9.60 15.25 -10.66
N ALA A 308 -9.70 16.56 -10.38
CA ALA A 308 -8.87 17.24 -9.37
C ALA A 308 -9.03 16.69 -7.95
N ASN A 309 -10.19 16.11 -7.63
CA ASN A 309 -10.43 15.48 -6.32
C ASN A 309 -9.96 14.02 -6.28
N LYS A 310 -9.53 13.42 -7.39
CA LYS A 310 -9.13 12.01 -7.45
C LYS A 310 -7.66 11.84 -7.76
N VAL A 311 -7.07 12.78 -8.50
CA VAL A 311 -5.67 12.75 -8.93
C VAL A 311 -4.83 13.59 -7.97
N PRO A 312 -3.86 13.00 -7.25
CA PRO A 312 -2.94 13.74 -6.40
C PRO A 312 -2.21 14.87 -7.11
N ALA A 313 -2.14 16.03 -6.47
CA ALA A 313 -1.39 17.20 -6.95
C ALA A 313 -0.19 17.55 -6.06
N GLY A 314 0.13 16.70 -5.07
CA GLY A 314 1.25 16.88 -4.17
C GLY A 314 2.37 15.87 -4.42
N PRO A 315 3.56 16.12 -3.89
CA PRO A 315 4.71 15.24 -4.08
C PRO A 315 4.55 13.95 -3.25
N MET A 316 5.02 12.81 -3.78
CA MET A 316 4.81 11.48 -3.20
C MET A 316 6.07 10.61 -3.18
N HIS A 317 6.20 9.74 -2.18
CA HIS A 317 7.21 8.68 -2.10
C HIS A 317 6.74 7.44 -2.86
N LEU A 318 7.67 6.62 -3.34
CA LEU A 318 7.40 5.29 -3.88
C LEU A 318 7.45 4.23 -2.76
N TYR A 319 6.50 3.32 -2.76
CA TYR A 319 6.42 2.17 -1.86
C TYR A 319 6.31 0.89 -2.68
N LEU A 320 7.08 -0.13 -2.32
CA LEU A 320 7.01 -1.46 -2.91
C LEU A 320 6.81 -2.47 -1.79
N ALA A 321 5.83 -3.37 -1.93
CA ALA A 321 5.58 -4.38 -0.90
C ALA A 321 4.94 -5.66 -1.41
N ALA A 322 5.20 -6.71 -0.65
CA ALA A 322 4.36 -7.90 -0.59
C ALA A 322 3.79 -8.00 0.83
N TRP A 323 2.47 -8.00 0.99
CA TRP A 323 1.83 -8.00 2.30
C TRP A 323 0.49 -8.73 2.35
N VAL A 324 0.04 -9.10 3.55
CA VAL A 324 -1.20 -9.89 3.73
C VAL A 324 -2.37 -9.00 4.09
N PRO A 325 -3.29 -8.64 3.17
CA PRO A 325 -4.39 -7.75 3.50
C PRO A 325 -5.51 -8.43 4.27
N ASN A 326 -6.50 -7.63 4.65
CA ASN A 326 -7.73 -8.10 5.24
C ASN A 326 -8.63 -8.82 4.21
N SER A 327 -8.24 -10.04 3.82
CA SER A 327 -8.95 -10.98 2.92
C SER A 327 -9.18 -10.59 1.47
N TRP A 328 -9.04 -9.33 1.07
CA TRP A 328 -9.35 -8.91 -0.31
C TRP A 328 -8.33 -9.36 -1.37
N ALA A 329 -7.23 -10.01 -0.96
CA ALA A 329 -6.33 -10.77 -1.85
C ALA A 329 -6.47 -12.29 -1.71
N GLY A 330 -7.43 -12.79 -0.93
CA GLY A 330 -7.73 -14.21 -0.76
C GLY A 330 -7.15 -14.80 0.52
N SER A 331 -6.91 -16.11 0.48
CA SER A 331 -6.54 -16.91 1.65
C SER A 331 -5.03 -17.15 1.72
N PRO A 332 -4.32 -16.70 2.78
CA PRO A 332 -2.86 -16.87 2.90
C PRO A 332 -2.42 -18.29 3.35
N LEU A 333 -2.97 -19.32 2.71
CA LEU A 333 -2.72 -20.75 2.99
C LEU A 333 -1.43 -21.27 2.34
N PHE A 334 -0.31 -20.61 2.62
CA PHE A 334 1.01 -20.94 2.10
C PHE A 334 2.09 -20.81 3.18
N ASP A 335 3.30 -21.31 2.90
CA ASP A 335 4.46 -21.17 3.79
C ASP A 335 5.15 -19.81 3.57
N THR A 336 5.85 -19.67 2.44
CA THR A 336 6.45 -18.42 2.00
C THR A 336 6.11 -18.13 0.54
N CYS A 337 6.07 -16.86 0.18
CA CYS A 337 5.91 -16.41 -1.20
C CYS A 337 6.77 -15.17 -1.46
N ASP A 338 7.33 -15.05 -2.65
CA ASP A 338 8.21 -13.95 -3.03
C ASP A 338 7.57 -13.07 -4.10
N LEU A 339 7.63 -11.76 -3.90
CA LEU A 339 7.55 -10.75 -4.96
C LEU A 339 8.98 -10.42 -5.40
N LEU A 340 9.29 -10.55 -6.69
CA LEU A 340 10.56 -10.11 -7.25
C LEU A 340 10.37 -8.83 -8.07
N VAL A 341 11.22 -7.83 -7.87
CA VAL A 341 11.19 -6.57 -8.62
C VAL A 341 12.51 -6.43 -9.37
N ASP A 342 12.41 -6.46 -10.70
CA ASP A 342 13.52 -6.32 -11.63
C ASP A 342 14.05 -4.89 -11.64
N TYR A 343 13.16 -3.91 -11.84
CA TYR A 343 13.51 -2.51 -11.79
C TYR A 343 12.31 -1.62 -11.47
N VAL A 344 12.62 -0.40 -11.03
CA VAL A 344 11.71 0.75 -11.06
C VAL A 344 12.40 1.91 -11.77
N ARG A 345 11.62 2.62 -12.60
CA ARG A 345 12.05 3.79 -13.35
C ARG A 345 10.98 4.86 -13.22
N ILE A 346 11.39 6.07 -12.86
CA ILE A 346 10.52 7.23 -12.78
C ILE A 346 11.15 8.34 -13.60
N ASP A 347 10.46 8.77 -14.65
CA ASP A 347 10.88 9.85 -15.53
C ASP A 347 9.93 11.05 -15.44
N PRO A 348 10.46 12.29 -15.42
CA PRO A 348 9.66 13.47 -15.72
C PRO A 348 9.16 13.42 -17.17
N MET A 349 7.91 13.83 -17.42
CA MET A 349 7.27 13.89 -18.74
C MET A 349 7.21 15.27 -19.35
#